data_AF-A0A8T2NKY1-F1
#
_entry.id   AF-A0A8T2NKY1-F1
#
_cell.length_a   1.000
_cell.length_b   1.000
_cell.length_c   1.000
_cell.angle_alpha   90.00
_cell.angle_beta   90.00
_cell.angle_gamma   90.00
#
_symmetry.space_group_name_H-M   'P 1'
#
loop_
_entity.id
_entity.type
_entity.pdbx_description
1 polymer ?
#
loop_
_entity_poly.entity_id
_entity_poly.type
_entity_poly.pdbx_seq_one_letter_code
_entity_poly.pdbx_strand_id
1 'polypeptide(L)'
;MGLSHSTDPGALMYPVYSYSDPNSFSLSQDDVNGIQSLYGPNPDVNPKDPKPPRPTTPDACDPNLALDAVATMRGERLFFKGRAARPFKPSSKNFWPEVPDDLDAAYESRRTDMVYLFKGRRVWALSGYDLVRGYPKSITSMGLPNTVKKITAAVHEEHSGKTLLFIDDYYYSYNEVRGRLDRGYPKLVEEGYPGFRGKVTAAFEIRGKGKTPNLSKLES
;
A
#
# COMPACT_ATOMS: atom_id res chain seq x y z
N MET A 1 -20.38 -24.27 12.22
CA MET A 1 -21.53 -23.37 11.99
C MET A 1 -22.16 -23.53 10.59
N GLY A 2 -21.93 -24.63 9.87
CA GLY A 2 -22.62 -24.88 8.60
C GLY A 2 -22.17 -24.06 7.39
N LEU A 3 -21.12 -23.23 7.51
CA LEU A 3 -20.55 -22.49 6.37
C LEU A 3 -19.65 -23.39 5.52
N SER A 4 -19.79 -23.28 4.20
CA SER A 4 -18.89 -23.89 3.21
C SER A 4 -17.67 -22.99 2.93
N HIS A 5 -16.69 -23.50 2.19
CA HIS A 5 -15.56 -22.69 1.74
C HIS A 5 -16.02 -21.52 0.86
N SER A 6 -15.43 -20.35 1.10
CA SER A 6 -15.63 -19.16 0.30
C SER A 6 -14.64 -19.10 -0.87
N THR A 7 -15.05 -18.49 -1.97
CA THR A 7 -14.15 -18.10 -3.07
C THR A 7 -13.53 -16.73 -2.84
N ASP A 8 -14.02 -15.96 -1.87
CA ASP A 8 -13.46 -14.66 -1.49
C ASP A 8 -12.11 -14.88 -0.79
N PRO A 9 -10.99 -14.44 -1.40
CA PRO A 9 -9.68 -14.57 -0.81
C PRO A 9 -9.56 -13.92 0.59
N GLY A 10 -10.29 -12.83 0.84
CA GLY A 10 -10.23 -12.09 2.11
C GLY A 10 -11.11 -12.67 3.22
N ALA A 11 -11.88 -13.73 2.93
CA ALA A 11 -12.74 -14.39 3.89
C ALA A 11 -11.98 -15.40 4.77
N LEU A 12 -12.43 -15.54 6.02
CA LEU A 12 -11.95 -16.58 6.94
C LEU A 12 -12.25 -17.97 6.39
N MET A 13 -13.40 -18.12 5.72
CA MET A 13 -13.80 -19.38 5.10
C MET A 13 -13.07 -19.68 3.78
N TYR A 14 -12.08 -18.87 3.37
CA TYR A 14 -11.24 -19.17 2.21
C TYR A 14 -10.43 -20.46 2.44
N PRO A 15 -10.37 -21.39 1.47
CA PRO A 15 -9.78 -22.72 1.70
C PRO A 15 -8.27 -22.73 1.94
N VAL A 16 -7.58 -21.63 1.64
CA VAL A 16 -6.13 -21.50 1.86
C VAL A 16 -5.88 -20.71 3.13
N TYR A 17 -5.18 -21.34 4.09
CA TYR A 17 -4.82 -20.69 5.34
C TYR A 17 -4.05 -19.38 5.11
N SER A 18 -4.45 -18.34 5.83
CA SER A 18 -3.72 -17.09 5.92
C SER A 18 -3.55 -16.70 7.38
N TYR A 19 -2.34 -16.27 7.75
CA TYR A 19 -2.09 -15.82 9.12
C TYR A 19 -2.73 -14.44 9.32
N SER A 20 -3.48 -14.31 10.41
CA SER A 20 -4.02 -13.04 10.89
C SER A 20 -3.81 -12.96 12.40
N ASP A 21 -3.39 -11.80 12.91
CA ASP A 21 -3.26 -11.59 14.35
C ASP A 21 -4.67 -11.65 15.00
N PRO A 22 -4.90 -12.59 15.95
CA PRO A 22 -6.20 -12.72 16.61
C PRO A 22 -6.69 -11.45 17.30
N ASN A 23 -5.79 -10.56 17.73
CA ASN A 23 -6.13 -9.31 18.42
C ASN A 23 -6.66 -8.22 17.49
N SER A 24 -6.27 -8.26 16.21
CA SER A 24 -6.70 -7.30 15.19
C SER A 24 -7.62 -7.91 14.13
N PHE A 25 -7.91 -9.20 14.23
CA PHE A 25 -8.72 -9.92 13.27
C PHE A 25 -10.17 -9.42 13.29
N SER A 26 -10.75 -9.28 12.10
CA SER A 26 -12.14 -8.91 11.90
C SER A 26 -12.71 -9.71 10.75
N LEU A 27 -13.87 -10.34 10.97
CA LEU A 27 -14.59 -11.11 9.95
C LEU A 27 -14.85 -10.27 8.69
N SER A 28 -14.64 -10.87 7.52
CA SER A 28 -14.96 -10.24 6.24
C SER A 28 -16.48 -10.07 6.11
N GLN A 29 -16.89 -9.18 5.21
CA GLN A 29 -18.32 -9.04 4.91
C GLN A 29 -18.91 -10.35 4.33
N ASP A 30 -18.12 -11.13 3.59
CA ASP A 30 -18.53 -12.42 3.04
C ASP A 30 -18.86 -13.44 4.14
N ASP A 31 -17.98 -13.59 5.14
CA ASP A 31 -18.22 -14.49 6.28
C ASP A 31 -19.47 -14.08 7.07
N VAL A 32 -19.68 -12.76 7.23
CA VAL A 32 -20.85 -12.22 7.94
C VAL A 32 -22.13 -12.47 7.15
N ASN A 33 -22.12 -12.26 5.84
CA ASN A 33 -23.26 -12.57 4.98
C ASN A 33 -23.58 -14.07 5.03
N GLY A 34 -22.57 -14.91 4.95
CA GLY A 34 -22.71 -16.36 5.06
C GLY A 34 -23.37 -16.77 6.37
N ILE A 35 -22.83 -16.34 7.52
CA ILE A 35 -23.38 -16.75 8.82
C ILE A 35 -24.78 -16.19 9.07
N GLN A 36 -25.04 -14.95 8.65
CA GLN A 36 -26.35 -14.32 8.82
C GLN A 36 -27.39 -14.90 7.87
N SER A 37 -27.01 -15.45 6.71
CA SER A 37 -27.93 -16.19 5.84
C SER A 37 -28.48 -17.46 6.50
N LEU A 38 -27.73 -18.06 7.42
CA LEU A 38 -28.10 -19.29 8.12
C LEU A 38 -28.85 -19.03 9.43
N TYR A 39 -28.47 -17.98 10.15
CA TYR A 39 -28.93 -17.74 11.53
C TYR A 39 -29.63 -16.39 11.74
N GLY A 40 -29.70 -15.55 10.71
CA GLY A 40 -30.23 -14.19 10.81
C GLY A 40 -29.23 -13.16 11.34
N PRO A 41 -29.58 -11.87 11.30
CA PRO A 41 -28.77 -10.79 11.84
C PRO A 41 -28.72 -10.85 13.37
N ASN A 42 -27.67 -10.26 13.97
CA ASN A 42 -27.56 -10.19 15.42
C ASN A 42 -28.61 -9.21 15.99
N PRO A 43 -29.52 -9.65 16.89
CA PRO A 43 -30.59 -8.82 17.45
C PRO A 43 -30.08 -7.73 18.40
N ASP A 44 -28.87 -7.88 18.96
CA ASP A 44 -28.28 -6.94 19.91
C ASP A 44 -27.53 -5.77 19.24
N VAL A 45 -27.59 -5.67 17.92
CA VAL A 45 -26.96 -4.55 17.19
C VAL A 45 -27.85 -3.32 17.34
N ASN A 46 -27.41 -2.37 18.17
CA ASN A 46 -28.06 -1.06 18.27
C ASN A 46 -27.98 -0.32 16.93
N PRO A 47 -29.12 -0.01 16.27
CA PRO A 47 -29.13 0.74 15.01
C PRO A 47 -28.56 2.16 15.16
N LYS A 48 -28.51 2.70 16.38
CA LYS A 48 -27.97 4.03 16.69
C LYS A 48 -26.45 4.03 16.89
N ASP A 49 -25.82 2.85 17.00
CA ASP A 49 -24.37 2.70 17.13
C ASP A 49 -23.82 1.87 15.96
N PRO A 50 -23.65 2.48 14.76
CA PRO A 50 -23.11 1.76 13.61
C PRO A 50 -21.69 1.29 13.90
N LYS A 51 -21.47 -0.03 13.78
CA LYS A 51 -20.12 -0.62 13.84
C LYS A 51 -19.28 -0.13 12.66
N PRO A 52 -17.94 -0.05 12.81
CA PRO A 52 -17.07 0.29 11.68
C PRO A 52 -17.30 -0.67 10.51
N PRO A 53 -17.17 -0.19 9.26
CA PRO A 53 -17.38 -0.99 8.07
C PRO A 53 -16.44 -2.21 8.11
N ARG A 54 -17.00 -3.37 7.76
CA ARG A 54 -16.26 -4.62 7.75
C ARG A 54 -15.31 -4.64 6.55
N PRO A 55 -14.18 -5.38 6.64
CA PRO A 55 -13.30 -5.56 5.51
C PRO A 55 -14.06 -6.23 4.36
N THR A 56 -13.98 -5.61 3.19
CA THR A 56 -14.41 -6.19 1.92
C THR A 56 -13.18 -6.41 1.05
N THR A 57 -13.17 -7.50 0.31
CA THR A 57 -12.14 -7.73 -0.69
C THR A 57 -12.37 -6.81 -1.89
N PRO A 58 -11.38 -5.99 -2.28
CA PRO A 58 -11.54 -5.09 -3.41
C PRO A 58 -11.72 -5.86 -4.72
N ASP A 59 -12.73 -5.46 -5.50
CA ASP A 59 -12.90 -5.90 -6.88
C ASP A 59 -11.90 -5.16 -7.77
N ALA A 60 -11.09 -5.93 -8.52
CA ALA A 60 -10.09 -5.36 -9.42
C ALA A 60 -10.70 -4.75 -10.68
N CYS A 61 -11.94 -5.10 -11.01
CA CYS A 61 -12.67 -4.57 -12.15
C CYS A 61 -13.56 -3.39 -11.78
N ASP A 62 -13.59 -2.97 -10.52
CA ASP A 62 -14.35 -1.79 -10.10
C ASP A 62 -13.74 -0.53 -10.72
N PRO A 63 -14.48 0.22 -11.57
CA PRO A 63 -13.98 1.44 -12.20
C PRO A 63 -13.64 2.54 -11.19
N ASN A 64 -14.16 2.47 -9.96
CA ASN A 64 -13.90 3.44 -8.89
C ASN A 64 -12.81 2.97 -7.91
N LEU A 65 -12.05 1.91 -8.26
CA LEU A 65 -11.00 1.38 -7.40
C LEU A 65 -9.82 2.37 -7.29
N ALA A 66 -9.76 3.12 -6.20
CA ALA A 66 -8.59 3.90 -5.82
C ALA A 66 -7.59 3.02 -5.06
N LEU A 67 -6.34 2.92 -5.53
CA LEU A 67 -5.29 2.13 -4.87
C LEU A 67 -4.61 2.92 -3.75
N ASP A 68 -4.18 2.22 -2.70
CA ASP A 68 -3.52 2.83 -1.55
C ASP A 68 -2.00 2.96 -1.78
N ALA A 69 -1.39 1.98 -2.46
CA ALA A 69 0.00 2.05 -2.90
C ALA A 69 0.25 1.14 -4.11
N VAL A 70 1.31 1.45 -4.86
CA VAL A 70 1.84 0.57 -5.91
C VAL A 70 3.34 0.48 -5.74
N ALA A 71 3.88 -0.74 -5.80
CA ALA A 71 5.32 -0.98 -5.83
C ALA A 71 5.66 -1.91 -6.98
N THR A 72 6.90 -1.85 -7.42
CA THR A 72 7.50 -2.96 -8.17
C THR A 72 8.23 -3.86 -7.17
N MET A 73 8.39 -5.14 -7.47
CA MET A 73 9.26 -6.05 -6.74
C MET A 73 9.80 -7.05 -7.74
N ARG A 74 11.09 -6.98 -8.07
CA ARG A 74 11.77 -7.88 -9.02
C ARG A 74 11.09 -7.96 -10.39
N GLY A 75 10.49 -6.87 -10.83
CA GLY A 75 9.80 -6.75 -12.11
C GLY A 75 8.31 -7.09 -12.09
N GLU A 76 7.78 -7.57 -10.95
CA GLU A 76 6.35 -7.73 -10.74
C GLU A 76 5.76 -6.49 -10.11
N ARG A 77 4.53 -6.13 -10.49
CA ARG A 77 3.83 -4.96 -9.93
C ARG A 77 2.92 -5.42 -8.80
N LEU A 78 3.12 -4.85 -7.63
CA LEU A 78 2.30 -5.06 -6.44
C LEU A 78 1.34 -3.88 -6.29
N PHE A 79 0.04 -4.18 -6.30
CA PHE A 79 -1.03 -3.21 -6.08
C PHE A 79 -1.63 -3.46 -4.70
N PHE A 80 -1.63 -2.42 -3.86
CA PHE A 80 -2.08 -2.50 -2.47
C PHE A 80 -3.42 -1.78 -2.30
N LYS A 81 -4.38 -2.46 -1.69
CA LYS A 81 -5.66 -1.89 -1.28
C LYS A 81 -6.19 -2.57 -0.02
N GLY A 82 -6.25 -1.83 1.09
CA GLY A 82 -6.52 -2.41 2.40
C GLY A 82 -5.61 -3.61 2.65
N ARG A 83 -6.17 -4.72 3.15
CA ARG A 83 -5.40 -5.94 3.45
C ARG A 83 -4.86 -6.69 2.22
N ALA A 84 -5.36 -6.36 1.03
CA ALA A 84 -5.07 -7.09 -0.19
C ALA A 84 -3.85 -6.54 -0.91
N ALA A 85 -2.96 -7.44 -1.33
CA ALA A 85 -1.85 -7.15 -2.24
C ALA A 85 -1.99 -8.03 -3.50
N ARG A 86 -2.11 -7.44 -4.68
CA ARG A 86 -2.21 -8.19 -5.96
C ARG A 86 -0.90 -8.06 -6.75
N PRO A 87 -0.47 -9.09 -7.52
CA PRO A 87 -1.14 -10.36 -7.80
C PRO A 87 -0.95 -11.44 -6.72
N PHE A 88 -0.11 -11.20 -5.71
CA PHE A 88 0.22 -12.19 -4.68
C PHE A 88 -0.70 -12.12 -3.46
N LYS A 89 -1.80 -12.87 -3.54
CA LYS A 89 -2.58 -13.40 -2.41
C LYS A 89 -3.49 -12.40 -1.65
N PRO A 90 -4.51 -12.92 -0.94
CA PRO A 90 -5.47 -12.10 -0.20
C PRO A 90 -4.94 -11.22 0.93
N SER A 91 -3.81 -11.61 1.53
CA SER A 91 -3.31 -10.97 2.75
C SER A 91 -1.80 -10.77 2.66
N SER A 92 -1.38 -9.52 2.74
CA SER A 92 0.04 -9.14 2.84
C SER A 92 0.72 -9.74 4.07
N LYS A 93 -0.04 -10.08 5.14
CA LYS A 93 0.46 -10.72 6.36
C LYS A 93 1.06 -12.10 6.14
N ASN A 94 0.68 -12.82 5.08
CA ASN A 94 1.29 -14.12 4.77
C ASN A 94 2.77 -14.00 4.40
N PHE A 95 3.18 -12.85 3.88
CA PHE A 95 4.56 -12.58 3.50
C PHE A 95 5.26 -11.70 4.54
N TRP A 96 4.55 -10.69 5.07
CA TRP A 96 5.12 -9.70 5.97
C TRP A 96 4.23 -9.47 7.20
N PRO A 97 4.27 -10.37 8.20
CA PRO A 97 3.43 -10.29 9.40
C PRO A 97 3.61 -8.99 10.19
N GLU A 98 4.81 -8.40 10.13
CA GLU A 98 5.18 -7.19 10.87
C GLU A 98 4.83 -5.87 10.15
N VAL A 99 4.34 -5.95 8.92
CA VAL A 99 3.96 -4.79 8.11
C VAL A 99 2.47 -4.46 8.33
N PRO A 100 2.08 -3.17 8.41
CA PRO A 100 0.67 -2.78 8.48
C PRO A 100 -0.10 -3.16 7.21
N ASP A 101 -1.38 -3.49 7.38
CA ASP A 101 -2.23 -3.87 6.25
C ASP A 101 -2.48 -2.67 5.30
N ASP A 102 -2.65 -1.47 5.85
CA ASP A 102 -3.18 -0.30 5.13
C ASP A 102 -2.10 0.70 4.73
N LEU A 103 -1.20 0.33 3.81
CA LEU A 103 -0.05 1.14 3.41
C LEU A 103 -0.43 2.48 2.76
N ASP A 104 0.37 3.53 2.99
CA ASP A 104 0.17 4.85 2.35
C ASP A 104 1.02 5.03 1.07
N ALA A 105 2.15 4.33 0.96
CA ALA A 105 3.03 4.38 -0.22
C ALA A 105 3.99 3.18 -0.21
N ALA A 106 4.53 2.82 -1.37
CA ALA A 106 5.54 1.79 -1.49
C ALA A 106 6.42 2.03 -2.72
N TYR A 107 7.68 1.59 -2.71
CA TYR A 107 8.54 1.59 -3.90
C TYR A 107 9.65 0.54 -3.83
N GLU A 108 10.20 0.17 -4.98
CA GLU A 108 11.40 -0.68 -5.09
C GLU A 108 12.65 0.15 -5.29
N SER A 109 13.66 -0.01 -4.46
CA SER A 109 15.00 0.46 -4.77
C SER A 109 15.73 -0.62 -5.57
N ARG A 110 15.82 -0.42 -6.88
CA ARG A 110 16.58 -1.31 -7.78
C ARG A 110 18.08 -1.33 -7.45
N ARG A 111 18.56 -0.27 -6.80
CA ARG A 111 19.95 -0.15 -6.34
C ARG A 111 20.28 -1.08 -5.17
N THR A 112 19.32 -1.30 -4.27
CA THR A 112 19.53 -2.10 -3.05
C THR A 112 18.79 -3.45 -3.08
N ASP A 113 17.99 -3.71 -4.12
CA ASP A 113 17.04 -4.84 -4.19
C ASP A 113 16.09 -4.88 -2.97
N MET A 114 15.75 -3.69 -2.44
CA MET A 114 14.87 -3.55 -1.27
C MET A 114 13.56 -2.90 -1.66
N VAL A 115 12.47 -3.39 -1.07
CA VAL A 115 11.15 -2.76 -1.15
C VAL A 115 10.91 -1.94 0.11
N TYR A 116 10.57 -0.67 -0.06
CA TYR A 116 10.25 0.25 1.03
C TYR A 116 8.75 0.44 1.10
N LEU A 117 8.17 0.22 2.28
CA LEU A 117 6.74 0.36 2.54
C LEU A 117 6.52 1.46 3.58
N PHE A 118 5.55 2.34 3.36
CA PHE A 118 5.28 3.50 4.21
C PHE A 118 3.91 3.41 4.86
N LYS A 119 3.86 3.73 6.15
CA LYS A 119 2.61 3.93 6.89
C LYS A 119 2.78 5.05 7.90
N GLY A 120 1.99 6.11 7.73
CA GLY A 120 2.09 7.32 8.55
C GLY A 120 3.52 7.85 8.56
N ARG A 121 4.11 7.98 9.76
CA ARG A 121 5.49 8.46 9.95
C ARG A 121 6.54 7.36 9.98
N ARG A 122 6.18 6.13 9.61
CA ARG A 122 7.08 4.97 9.65
C ARG A 122 7.32 4.42 8.25
N VAL A 123 8.53 3.89 8.07
CA VAL A 123 8.96 3.15 6.88
C VAL A 123 9.46 1.78 7.31
N TRP A 124 9.14 0.76 6.53
CA TRP A 124 9.66 -0.60 6.60
C TRP A 124 10.52 -0.84 5.36
N ALA A 125 11.60 -1.59 5.48
CA ALA A 125 12.39 -2.04 4.35
C ALA A 125 12.43 -3.56 4.34
N LEU A 126 12.21 -4.13 3.18
CA LEU A 126 12.12 -5.55 2.95
C LEU A 126 13.20 -5.97 1.96
N SER A 127 13.85 -7.11 2.23
CA SER A 127 14.75 -7.79 1.30
C SER A 127 14.10 -9.11 0.91
N GLY A 128 13.33 -9.12 -0.17
CA GLY A 128 12.46 -10.24 -0.51
C GLY A 128 11.34 -10.41 0.53
N TYR A 129 11.36 -11.53 1.26
CA TYR A 129 10.39 -11.83 2.32
C TYR A 129 10.82 -11.35 3.71
N ASP A 130 12.09 -10.96 3.88
CA ASP A 130 12.66 -10.66 5.18
C ASP A 130 12.56 -9.16 5.51
N LEU A 131 12.12 -8.85 6.73
CA LEU A 131 12.22 -7.50 7.27
C LEU A 131 13.68 -7.16 7.58
N VAL A 132 14.17 -6.05 7.04
CA VAL A 132 15.55 -5.61 7.26
C VAL A 132 15.73 -5.17 8.72
N ARG A 133 16.79 -5.65 9.37
CA ARG A 133 17.10 -5.33 10.76
C ARG A 133 17.18 -3.81 10.99
N GLY A 134 16.50 -3.35 12.04
CA GLY A 134 16.45 -1.94 12.43
C GLY A 134 15.33 -1.14 11.75
N TYR A 135 14.45 -1.80 11.01
CA TYR A 135 13.14 -1.28 10.61
C TYR A 135 12.05 -1.80 11.57
N PRO A 136 10.92 -1.08 11.72
CA PRO A 136 10.59 0.18 11.07
C PRO A 136 11.40 1.39 11.58
N LYS A 137 11.65 2.35 10.69
CA LYS A 137 12.29 3.63 11.00
C LYS A 137 11.30 4.78 10.84
N SER A 138 11.61 5.93 11.45
CA SER A 138 10.86 7.16 11.21
C SER A 138 11.20 7.72 9.83
N ILE A 139 10.20 8.24 9.09
CA ILE A 139 10.44 8.93 7.81
C ILE A 139 11.38 10.15 7.96
N THR A 140 11.51 10.69 9.17
CA THR A 140 12.45 11.76 9.49
C THR A 140 13.91 11.32 9.34
N SER A 141 14.21 10.01 9.45
CA SER A 141 15.56 9.49 9.18
C SER A 141 15.95 9.60 7.71
N MET A 142 14.99 9.80 6.80
CA MET A 142 15.25 10.08 5.38
C MET A 142 15.49 11.59 5.11
N GLY A 143 15.44 12.41 6.16
CA GLY A 143 15.59 13.87 6.07
C GLY A 143 14.27 14.63 5.92
N LEU A 144 13.11 13.95 5.96
CA LEU A 144 11.82 14.62 5.90
C LEU A 144 11.55 15.46 7.16
N PRO A 145 10.95 16.66 7.02
CA PRO A 145 10.60 17.51 8.16
C PRO A 145 9.60 16.84 9.12
N ASN A 146 9.66 17.21 10.40
CA ASN A 146 8.72 16.73 11.42
C ASN A 146 7.25 17.13 11.16
N THR A 147 7.02 18.13 10.30
CA THR A 147 5.69 18.56 9.86
C THR A 147 5.01 17.54 8.95
N VAL A 148 5.78 16.67 8.28
CA VAL A 148 5.26 15.64 7.39
C VAL A 148 4.67 14.49 8.22
N LYS A 149 3.37 14.26 8.03
CA LYS A 149 2.62 13.21 8.74
C LYS A 149 2.65 11.87 8.02
N LYS A 150 2.67 11.89 6.68
CA LYS A 150 2.73 10.71 5.84
C LYS A 150 3.23 11.02 4.43
N ILE A 151 3.67 9.98 3.75
CA ILE A 151 4.01 9.99 2.32
C ILE A 151 2.81 9.39 1.59
N THR A 152 2.33 10.03 0.53
CA THR A 152 1.10 9.64 -0.18
C THR A 152 1.38 8.85 -1.44
N ALA A 153 2.58 8.94 -1.99
CA ALA A 153 3.09 8.04 -3.03
C ALA A 153 4.61 8.06 -3.02
N ALA A 154 5.25 7.01 -3.50
CA ALA A 154 6.69 6.95 -3.64
C ALA A 154 7.05 6.18 -4.91
N VAL A 155 8.15 6.55 -5.56
CA VAL A 155 8.62 5.88 -6.76
C VAL A 155 10.12 6.07 -6.89
N HIS A 156 10.81 5.00 -7.27
CA HIS A 156 12.22 5.08 -7.65
C HIS A 156 12.29 5.32 -9.15
N GLU A 157 12.94 6.42 -9.54
CA GLU A 157 13.21 6.76 -10.93
C GLU A 157 14.57 6.19 -11.32
N GLU A 158 14.56 5.15 -12.15
CA GLU A 158 15.77 4.40 -12.49
C GLU A 158 16.80 5.26 -13.23
N HIS A 159 16.34 6.16 -14.12
CA HIS A 159 17.23 6.95 -14.95
C HIS A 159 18.07 7.96 -14.15
N SER A 160 17.46 8.62 -13.16
CA SER A 160 18.15 9.57 -12.29
C SER A 160 18.77 8.90 -11.07
N GLY A 161 18.37 7.66 -10.76
CA GLY A 161 18.72 6.96 -9.52
C GLY A 161 18.16 7.62 -8.27
N LYS A 162 17.11 8.42 -8.43
CA LYS A 162 16.47 9.17 -7.34
C LYS A 162 15.16 8.52 -6.94
N THR A 163 14.81 8.69 -5.68
CA THR A 163 13.50 8.29 -5.18
C THR A 163 12.66 9.52 -4.95
N LEU A 164 11.51 9.60 -5.62
CA LEU A 164 10.57 10.69 -5.46
C LEU A 164 9.55 10.31 -4.38
N LEU A 165 9.42 11.17 -3.38
CA LEU A 165 8.50 11.02 -2.26
C LEU A 165 7.43 12.10 -2.39
N PHE A 166 6.21 11.69 -2.68
CA PHE A 166 5.07 12.60 -2.83
C PHE A 166 4.37 12.80 -1.48
N ILE A 167 4.09 14.06 -1.17
CA ILE A 167 3.29 14.48 -0.02
C ILE A 167 2.25 15.46 -0.54
N ASP A 168 1.04 14.95 -0.73
CA ASP A 168 -0.08 15.68 -1.30
C ASP A 168 0.27 16.23 -2.69
N ASP A 169 0.37 17.55 -2.85
CA ASP A 169 0.64 18.25 -4.12
C ASP A 169 2.13 18.60 -4.29
N TYR A 170 2.96 18.19 -3.35
CA TYR A 170 4.40 18.41 -3.36
C TYR A 170 5.16 17.09 -3.48
N TYR A 171 6.38 17.15 -4.00
CA TYR A 171 7.28 16.03 -3.99
C TYR A 171 8.67 16.43 -3.53
N TYR A 172 9.39 15.47 -2.96
CA TYR A 172 10.79 15.56 -2.59
C TYR A 172 11.59 14.57 -3.41
N SER A 173 12.81 14.94 -3.79
CA SER A 173 13.78 13.99 -4.35
C SER A 173 14.75 13.51 -3.28
N TYR A 174 14.82 12.21 -3.09
CA TYR A 174 15.69 11.53 -2.14
C TYR A 174 16.85 10.86 -2.87
N ASN A 175 18.06 11.16 -2.42
CA ASN A 175 19.28 10.57 -2.93
C ASN A 175 19.68 9.38 -2.04
N GLU A 176 19.41 8.17 -2.52
CA GLU A 176 19.68 6.95 -1.76
C GLU A 176 21.17 6.69 -1.49
N VAL A 177 22.06 7.17 -2.36
CA VAL A 177 23.51 7.02 -2.20
C VAL A 177 24.01 7.88 -1.05
N ARG A 178 23.48 9.10 -0.94
CA ARG A 178 23.86 10.05 0.12
C ARG A 178 23.01 9.91 1.39
N GLY A 179 21.93 9.14 1.34
CA GLY A 179 20.99 9.00 2.45
C GLY A 179 20.31 10.31 2.85
N ARG A 180 20.06 11.23 1.91
CA ARG A 180 19.47 12.55 2.19
C ARG A 180 18.67 13.11 1.03
N LEU A 181 17.77 14.04 1.34
CA LEU A 181 17.03 14.81 0.35
C LEU A 181 17.96 15.71 -0.49
N ASP A 182 17.66 15.84 -1.77
CA ASP A 182 18.34 16.79 -2.65
C ASP A 182 17.90 18.24 -2.34
N ARG A 183 18.79 19.20 -2.63
CA ARG A 183 18.54 20.62 -2.38
C ARG A 183 17.50 21.17 -3.36
N GLY A 184 16.74 22.18 -2.94
CA GLY A 184 15.71 22.82 -3.76
C GLY A 184 14.38 22.05 -3.81
N TYR A 185 14.14 21.19 -2.82
CA TYR A 185 12.88 20.49 -2.57
C TYR A 185 12.28 20.94 -1.22
N PRO A 186 10.95 20.89 -1.04
CA PRO A 186 9.95 20.31 -1.96
C PRO A 186 9.69 21.17 -3.20
N LYS A 187 9.18 20.54 -4.26
CA LYS A 187 8.65 21.20 -5.46
C LYS A 187 7.20 20.83 -5.68
N LEU A 188 6.46 21.68 -6.38
CA LEU A 188 5.08 21.39 -6.75
C LEU A 188 5.07 20.26 -7.79
N VAL A 189 4.16 19.30 -7.65
CA VAL A 189 4.05 18.19 -8.61
C VAL A 189 3.78 18.71 -10.02
N GLU A 190 2.90 19.71 -10.17
CA GLU A 190 2.57 20.28 -11.48
C GLU A 190 3.75 20.98 -12.17
N GLU A 191 4.72 21.50 -11.42
CA GLU A 191 5.93 22.11 -11.99
C GLU A 191 6.89 21.07 -12.57
N GLY A 192 7.04 19.93 -11.89
CA GLY A 192 7.91 18.83 -12.33
C GLY A 192 7.24 17.90 -13.35
N TYR A 193 5.93 17.74 -13.26
CA TYR A 193 5.12 16.82 -14.05
C TYR A 193 3.87 17.54 -14.56
N PRO A 194 3.99 18.35 -15.63
CA PRO A 194 2.85 19.06 -16.20
C PRO A 194 1.73 18.08 -16.59
N GLY A 195 0.52 18.33 -16.08
CA GLY A 195 -0.65 17.48 -16.29
C GLY A 195 -0.99 16.57 -15.11
N PHE A 196 -0.12 16.43 -14.11
CA PHE A 196 -0.41 15.69 -12.88
C PHE A 196 -1.15 16.62 -11.90
N ARG A 197 -2.47 16.75 -12.08
CA ARG A 197 -3.29 17.61 -11.23
C ARG A 197 -3.73 16.88 -9.97
N GLY A 198 -3.78 17.61 -8.86
CA GLY A 198 -4.23 17.12 -7.56
C GLY A 198 -3.32 16.07 -6.90
N LYS A 199 -3.83 15.45 -5.84
CA LYS A 199 -3.07 14.57 -4.95
C LYS A 199 -2.59 13.28 -5.63
N VAL A 200 -1.34 12.90 -5.38
CA VAL A 200 -0.77 11.61 -5.80
C VAL A 200 -1.01 10.55 -4.73
N THR A 201 -1.82 9.54 -5.03
CA THR A 201 -2.13 8.40 -4.15
C THR A 201 -1.31 7.16 -4.47
N ALA A 202 -0.85 7.02 -5.71
CA ALA A 202 0.14 6.01 -6.08
C ALA A 202 0.92 6.48 -7.31
N ALA A 203 2.19 6.10 -7.36
CA ALA A 203 3.09 6.38 -8.47
C ALA A 203 3.94 5.16 -8.76
N PHE A 204 4.17 4.87 -10.04
CA PHE A 204 5.10 3.83 -10.45
C PHE A 204 5.74 4.20 -11.80
N GLU A 205 6.91 3.63 -12.05
CA GLU A 205 7.66 3.84 -13.30
C GLU A 205 7.38 2.68 -14.25
N ILE A 206 6.99 2.99 -15.50
CA ILE A 206 6.82 2.00 -16.56
C ILE A 206 7.99 2.09 -17.53
N ARG A 207 8.68 0.97 -17.74
CA ARG A 207 9.61 0.81 -18.86
C ARG A 207 8.83 0.59 -20.17
N GLY A 208 8.77 1.63 -21.02
CA GLY A 208 8.39 1.46 -22.41
C GLY A 208 9.56 0.88 -23.21
N LYS A 209 9.31 -0.11 -24.09
CA LYS A 209 10.33 -0.54 -25.07
C LYS A 209 10.70 0.67 -25.94
N GLY A 210 11.88 1.26 -25.71
CA GLY A 210 12.44 2.36 -26.51
C GLY A 210 11.93 3.77 -26.17
N LYS A 211 11.27 3.99 -25.03
CA LYS A 211 10.90 5.33 -24.56
C LYS A 211 11.49 5.61 -23.19
N THR A 212 11.79 6.89 -22.93
CA THR A 212 12.12 7.39 -21.59
C THR A 212 11.08 6.90 -20.58
N PRO A 213 11.49 6.50 -19.37
CA PRO A 213 10.54 6.08 -18.35
C PRO A 213 9.52 7.19 -18.11
N ASN A 214 8.24 6.83 -18.18
CA ASN A 214 7.14 7.74 -17.85
C ASN A 214 6.64 7.37 -16.46
N LEU A 215 6.70 8.36 -15.56
CA LEU A 215 5.98 8.29 -14.30
C LEU A 215 4.49 8.19 -14.61
N SER A 216 3.84 7.21 -13.98
CA SER A 216 2.40 7.02 -14.07
C SER A 216 1.80 7.25 -12.70
N LYS A 217 0.78 8.10 -12.63
CA LYS A 217 -0.03 8.36 -11.45
C LYS A 217 -1.37 7.64 -11.58
N LEU A 218 -1.88 7.15 -10.46
CA LEU A 218 -3.27 6.72 -10.35
C LEU A 218 -4.07 7.83 -9.68
N GLU A 219 -5.17 8.23 -10.31
CA GLU A 219 -6.10 9.22 -9.78
C GLU A 219 -7.26 8.50 -9.07
N SER A 220 -7.89 9.19 -8.11
CA SER A 220 -9.08 8.73 -7.37
C SER A 220 -10.28 9.57 -7.78
#